data_AF-A6UW17-F1
#
_entry.id   AF-A6UW17-F1
#
_cell.length_a   1.000
_cell.length_b   1.000
_cell.length_c   1.000
_cell.angle_alpha   90.00
_cell.angle_beta   90.00
_cell.angle_gamma   90.00
#
_symmetry.space_group_name_H-M   'P 1'
#
loop_
_entity.id
_entity.type
_entity.pdbx_description
1 polymer ?
#
loop_
_entity_poly.entity_id
_entity_poly.type
_entity_poly.pdbx_seq_one_letter_code
_entity_poly.pdbx_strand_id
1 'polypeptide(L)'
;MKFDSELMLKPVLIGGVIGGVLSAIPIISCLNCCCLLYAGSGAITAYLIAQKTMSLEMEDYALAGAGSGAIAGLINGILGLVIGTALNASLMPLIGMPSDMATQNMVGSMVGGVISIPVYIVLGAIFGAIGAIIYIKLKE
;
A
#
# COMPACT_ATOMS: atom_id res chain seq x y z
N MET A 1 -23.14 15.49 -0.60
CA MET A 1 -22.03 14.76 -1.24
C MET A 1 -22.60 13.70 -2.18
N LYS A 2 -22.42 13.88 -3.49
CA LYS A 2 -22.81 12.89 -4.50
C LYS A 2 -21.59 12.00 -4.74
N PHE A 3 -21.38 11.05 -3.82
CA PHE A 3 -20.30 10.07 -3.91
C PHE A 3 -20.69 9.06 -4.99
N ASP A 4 -20.47 9.40 -6.26
CA ASP A 4 -20.67 8.46 -7.38
C ASP A 4 -19.59 7.38 -7.29
N SER A 5 -19.89 6.40 -6.43
CA SER A 5 -18.99 5.32 -6.04
C SER A 5 -18.46 4.59 -7.27
N GLU A 6 -19.23 4.46 -8.36
CA GLU A 6 -18.75 3.83 -9.60
C GLU A 6 -17.66 4.61 -10.33
N LEU A 7 -17.69 5.95 -10.28
CA LEU A 7 -16.71 6.83 -10.93
C LEU A 7 -15.41 6.89 -10.13
N MET A 8 -15.49 6.78 -8.80
CA MET A 8 -14.35 6.90 -7.89
C MET A 8 -13.77 5.54 -7.46
N LEU A 9 -14.55 4.46 -7.37
CA LEU A 9 -14.01 3.12 -7.02
C LEU A 9 -12.99 2.64 -8.04
N LYS A 10 -13.26 2.79 -9.33
CA LYS A 10 -12.35 2.34 -10.39
C LYS A 10 -10.95 2.95 -10.25
N PRO A 11 -10.78 4.27 -10.16
CA PRO A 11 -9.46 4.88 -9.98
C PRO A 11 -8.85 4.63 -8.60
N VAL A 12 -9.67 4.44 -7.55
CA VAL A 12 -9.20 4.02 -6.22
C VAL A 12 -8.58 2.62 -6.29
N LEU A 13 -9.26 1.67 -6.93
CA LEU A 13 -8.76 0.31 -7.10
C LEU A 13 -7.49 0.28 -7.96
N ILE A 14 -7.49 1.03 -9.07
CA ILE A 14 -6.34 1.08 -9.99
C ILE A 14 -5.13 1.69 -9.29
N GLY A 15 -5.29 2.86 -8.64
CA GLY A 15 -4.18 3.51 -7.94
C GLY A 15 -3.68 2.69 -6.75
N GLY A 16 -4.58 2.02 -6.03
CA GLY A 16 -4.22 1.17 -4.90
C GLY A 16 -3.51 -0.11 -5.32
N VAL A 17 -3.95 -0.78 -6.40
CA VAL A 17 -3.28 -1.98 -6.92
C VAL A 17 -1.90 -1.62 -7.48
N ILE A 18 -1.80 -0.57 -8.30
CA ILE A 18 -0.51 -0.12 -8.84
C ILE A 18 0.43 0.26 -7.71
N GLY A 19 -0.04 1.08 -6.76
CA GLY A 19 0.75 1.52 -5.61
C GLY A 19 1.16 0.39 -4.68
N GLY A 20 0.27 -0.58 -4.45
CA GLY A 20 0.53 -1.75 -3.61
C GLY A 20 1.54 -2.71 -4.23
N VAL A 21 1.40 -2.99 -5.53
CA VAL A 21 2.35 -3.84 -6.25
C VAL A 21 3.73 -3.15 -6.33
N LEU A 22 3.78 -1.85 -6.61
CA LEU A 22 5.04 -1.09 -6.61
C LEU A 22 5.70 -1.06 -5.23
N SER A 23 4.90 -0.93 -4.16
CA SER A 23 5.39 -0.93 -2.78
C SER A 23 5.91 -2.30 -2.35
N ALA A 24 5.31 -3.38 -2.87
CA ALA A 24 5.69 -4.75 -2.58
C ALA A 24 7.01 -5.17 -3.24
N ILE A 25 7.57 -4.39 -4.17
CA ILE A 25 8.87 -4.68 -4.79
C ILE A 25 9.99 -4.28 -3.81
N PRO A 26 10.69 -5.24 -3.18
CA PRO A 26 11.68 -4.96 -2.14
C PRO A 26 12.93 -4.21 -2.65
N ILE A 27 13.17 -4.21 -3.97
CA ILE A 27 14.27 -3.47 -4.61
C ILE A 27 14.08 -1.95 -4.45
N ILE A 28 12.85 -1.46 -4.33
CA ILE A 28 12.52 -0.04 -4.09
C ILE A 28 12.31 0.21 -2.57
N SER A 29 12.49 -0.80 -1.71
CA SER A 29 12.28 -0.67 -0.26
C SER A 29 13.24 0.33 0.41
N CYS A 30 14.45 0.54 -0.15
CA CYS A 30 15.33 1.63 0.27
C CYS A 30 14.77 3.04 -0.03
N LEU A 31 13.94 3.17 -1.08
CA LEU A 31 13.19 4.40 -1.38
C LEU A 31 11.87 4.48 -0.58
N ASN A 32 11.41 3.36 -0.04
CA ASN A 32 10.22 3.23 0.80
C ASN A 32 10.44 3.71 2.25
N CYS A 33 11.65 4.23 2.55
CA CYS A 33 11.99 4.87 3.83
C CYS A 33 11.06 6.04 4.21
N CYS A 34 10.29 6.60 3.25
CA CYS A 34 9.44 7.78 3.48
C CYS A 34 7.99 7.67 2.97
N CYS A 35 7.41 6.48 2.81
CA CYS A 35 6.01 6.30 2.38
C CYS A 35 5.63 7.00 1.04
N LEU A 36 6.64 7.37 0.23
CA LEU A 36 6.46 8.08 -1.05
C LEU A 36 5.64 7.27 -2.04
N LEU A 37 5.77 5.94 -2.01
CA LEU A 37 5.00 5.05 -2.88
C LEU A 37 3.52 5.03 -2.52
N TYR A 38 3.19 5.13 -1.22
CA TYR A 38 1.82 5.32 -0.76
C TYR A 38 1.26 6.67 -1.19
N ALA A 39 2.03 7.75 -1.07
CA ALA A 39 1.65 9.06 -1.60
C ALA A 39 1.46 9.03 -3.13
N GLY A 40 2.31 8.30 -3.85
CA GLY A 40 2.18 8.06 -5.29
C GLY A 40 0.88 7.36 -5.65
N SER A 41 0.46 6.36 -4.87
CA SER A 41 -0.83 5.67 -5.06
C SER A 41 -2.03 6.62 -4.96
N GLY A 42 -1.98 7.55 -3.99
CA GLY A 42 -2.98 8.60 -3.81
C GLY A 42 -2.97 9.63 -4.94
N ALA A 43 -1.78 10.06 -5.37
CA ALA A 43 -1.61 11.00 -6.47
C ALA A 43 -2.12 10.43 -7.81
N ILE A 44 -1.85 9.15 -8.09
CA ILE A 44 -2.35 8.45 -9.29
C ILE A 44 -3.89 8.38 -9.27
N THR A 45 -4.47 8.06 -8.11
CA THR A 45 -5.94 8.06 -7.94
C THR A 45 -6.52 9.44 -8.17
N ALA A 46 -5.93 10.49 -7.58
CA ALA A 46 -6.36 11.87 -7.79
C ALA A 46 -6.22 12.30 -9.26
N TYR A 47 -5.16 11.89 -9.95
CA TYR A 47 -4.97 12.13 -11.38
C TYR A 47 -6.06 11.50 -12.24
N LEU A 48 -6.35 10.21 -12.05
CA LEU A 48 -7.40 9.53 -12.82
C LEU A 48 -8.78 10.13 -12.55
N ILE A 49 -9.07 10.50 -11.29
CA ILE A 49 -10.33 11.15 -10.94
C ILE A 49 -10.38 12.52 -11.64
N ALA A 50 -9.33 13.32 -11.54
CA ALA A 50 -9.26 14.64 -12.16
C ALA A 50 -9.26 14.63 -13.69
N GLN A 51 -8.98 13.48 -14.32
CA GLN A 51 -9.11 13.28 -15.76
C GLN A 51 -10.55 12.93 -16.17
N LYS A 52 -11.30 12.22 -15.30
CA LYS A 52 -12.70 11.83 -15.57
C LYS A 52 -13.72 12.87 -15.10
N THR A 53 -13.42 13.61 -14.04
CA THR A 53 -14.34 14.56 -13.41
C THR A 53 -13.53 15.66 -12.74
N MET A 54 -13.77 16.91 -13.16
CA MET A 54 -13.00 18.09 -12.71
C MET A 54 -13.65 18.82 -11.51
N SER A 55 -14.79 18.34 -11.00
CA SER A 55 -15.66 19.11 -10.11
C SER A 55 -15.95 18.38 -8.78
N LEU A 56 -14.94 17.76 -8.19
CA LEU A 56 -15.03 17.15 -6.85
C LEU A 56 -14.39 18.06 -5.81
N GLU A 57 -14.91 18.03 -4.58
CA GLU A 57 -14.32 18.76 -3.45
C GLU A 57 -13.00 18.11 -3.01
N MET A 58 -12.09 18.91 -2.43
CA MET A 58 -10.81 18.42 -1.90
C MET A 58 -10.99 17.23 -0.93
N GLU A 59 -12.09 17.21 -0.17
CA GLU A 59 -12.44 16.13 0.75
C GLU A 59 -12.67 14.79 0.03
N ASP A 60 -13.38 14.79 -1.11
CA ASP A 60 -13.68 13.57 -1.87
C ASP A 60 -12.40 12.97 -2.46
N TYR A 61 -11.46 13.81 -2.88
CA TYR A 61 -10.15 13.35 -3.35
C TYR A 61 -9.27 12.82 -2.23
N ALA A 62 -9.28 13.46 -1.06
CA ALA A 62 -8.57 12.96 0.10
C ALA A 62 -9.10 11.58 0.53
N LEU A 63 -10.43 11.39 0.50
CA LEU A 63 -11.07 10.11 0.82
C LEU A 63 -10.74 9.03 -0.21
N ALA A 64 -10.73 9.38 -1.50
CA ALA A 64 -10.30 8.47 -2.56
C ALA A 64 -8.82 8.09 -2.46
N GLY A 65 -7.95 9.06 -2.17
CA GLY A 65 -6.53 8.83 -1.92
C GLY A 65 -6.29 7.96 -0.70
N ALA A 66 -7.05 8.16 0.38
CA ALA A 66 -7.02 7.30 1.56
C ALA A 66 -7.44 5.86 1.22
N GLY A 67 -8.50 5.71 0.44
CA GLY A 67 -8.96 4.40 -0.02
C GLY A 67 -7.92 3.67 -0.87
N SER A 68 -7.27 4.37 -1.81
CA SER A 68 -6.27 3.75 -2.67
C SER A 68 -5.01 3.39 -1.88
N GLY A 69 -4.58 4.27 -0.98
CA GLY A 69 -3.48 4.04 -0.07
C GLY A 69 -3.71 2.88 0.90
N ALA A 70 -4.93 2.72 1.42
CA ALA A 70 -5.31 1.59 2.26
C ALA A 70 -5.21 0.25 1.49
N ILE A 71 -5.71 0.22 0.25
CA ILE A 71 -5.60 -0.95 -0.64
C ILE A 71 -4.13 -1.25 -0.95
N ALA A 72 -3.32 -0.21 -1.22
CA ALA A 72 -1.90 -0.37 -1.44
C ALA A 72 -1.20 -0.97 -0.20
N GLY A 73 -1.56 -0.51 1.00
CA GLY A 73 -1.03 -1.01 2.28
C GLY A 73 -1.41 -2.47 2.55
N LEU A 74 -2.64 -2.84 2.23
CA LEU A 74 -3.13 -4.21 2.31
C LEU A 74 -2.33 -5.13 1.38
N ILE A 75 -2.19 -4.76 0.10
CA ILE A 75 -1.46 -5.54 -0.90
C ILE A 75 0.00 -5.68 -0.50
N ASN A 76 0.64 -4.59 -0.06
CA ASN A 76 2.01 -4.61 0.42
C ASN A 76 2.19 -5.53 1.64
N GLY A 77 1.29 -5.46 2.62
CA GLY A 77 1.33 -6.32 3.80
C GLY A 77 1.17 -7.81 3.46
N ILE A 78 0.22 -8.14 2.56
CA ILE A 78 -0.02 -9.52 2.12
C ILE A 78 1.18 -10.04 1.32
N LEU A 79 1.65 -9.29 0.32
CA LEU A 79 2.80 -9.69 -0.48
C LEU A 79 4.07 -9.81 0.38
N GLY A 80 4.29 -8.87 1.31
CA GLY A 80 5.39 -8.92 2.26
C GLY A 80 5.37 -10.18 3.13
N LEU A 81 4.18 -10.59 3.59
CA LEU A 81 4.00 -11.82 4.35
C LEU A 81 4.27 -13.05 3.48
N VAL A 82 3.71 -13.13 2.28
CA VAL A 82 3.90 -14.27 1.36
C VAL A 82 5.37 -14.40 0.95
N ILE A 83 6.01 -13.30 0.54
CA ILE A 83 7.41 -13.29 0.12
C ILE A 83 8.32 -13.60 1.31
N GLY A 84 8.08 -12.98 2.47
CA GLY A 84 8.88 -13.18 3.68
C GLY A 84 8.79 -14.61 4.22
N THR A 85 7.59 -15.21 4.21
CA THR A 85 7.40 -16.62 4.63
C THR A 85 7.96 -17.61 3.62
N ALA A 86 7.78 -17.37 2.31
CA ALA A 86 8.33 -18.24 1.26
C ALA A 86 9.87 -18.21 1.21
N LEU A 87 10.48 -17.03 1.36
CA LEU A 87 11.94 -16.89 1.44
C LEU A 87 12.50 -17.56 2.70
N ASN A 88 11.88 -17.36 3.87
CA ASN A 88 12.33 -18.02 5.09
C ASN A 88 12.20 -19.55 5.00
N ALA A 89 11.08 -20.05 4.47
CA ALA A 89 10.85 -21.49 4.32
C ALA A 89 11.85 -22.17 3.35
N SER A 90 12.32 -21.44 2.34
CA SER A 90 13.29 -21.96 1.35
C SER A 90 14.75 -21.78 1.76
N LEU A 91 15.08 -20.73 2.53
CA LEU A 91 16.44 -20.44 3.00
C LEU A 91 16.82 -21.21 4.27
N MET A 92 15.87 -21.46 5.19
CA MET A 92 16.14 -22.15 6.47
C MET A 92 16.72 -23.57 6.35
N PRO A 93 16.27 -24.43 5.41
CA PRO A 93 16.87 -25.74 5.21
C PRO A 93 18.32 -25.66 4.71
N LEU A 94 18.70 -24.56 4.06
CA LEU A 94 20.01 -24.38 3.44
C LEU A 94 21.09 -23.95 4.44
N ILE A 95 20.70 -23.29 5.54
CA ILE A 95 21.60 -22.79 6.59
C ILE A 95 21.83 -23.78 7.76
N GLY A 96 21.27 -24.99 7.69
CA GLY A 96 21.52 -26.05 8.68
C GLY A 96 21.04 -25.72 10.10
N MET A 97 20.05 -24.84 10.23
CA MET A 97 19.57 -24.35 11.53
C MET A 97 18.76 -25.44 12.28
N PRO A 98 18.90 -25.57 13.62
CA PRO A 98 18.10 -26.51 14.40
C PRO A 98 16.60 -26.21 14.28
N SER A 99 15.78 -27.26 14.19
CA SER A 99 14.33 -27.20 13.91
C SER A 99 13.52 -26.35 14.89
N ASP A 100 13.95 -26.27 16.15
CA ASP A 100 13.31 -25.44 17.18
C ASP A 100 13.48 -23.94 16.92
N MET A 101 14.66 -23.52 16.45
CA MET A 101 14.93 -22.11 16.13
C MET A 101 14.32 -21.69 14.79
N ALA A 102 14.27 -22.61 13.82
CA ALA A 102 13.59 -22.38 12.54
C ALA A 102 12.09 -22.14 12.75
N THR A 103 11.45 -22.96 13.61
CA THR A 103 10.03 -22.82 13.93
C THR A 103 9.74 -21.51 14.67
N GLN A 104 10.56 -21.12 15.66
CA GLN A 104 10.40 -19.83 16.33
C GLN A 104 10.60 -18.63 15.39
N ASN A 105 11.57 -18.67 14.47
CA ASN A 105 11.77 -17.59 13.50
C ASN A 105 10.65 -17.53 12.46
N MET A 106 10.12 -18.67 12.00
CA MET A 106 8.96 -18.70 11.11
C MET A 106 7.71 -18.15 11.80
N VAL A 107 7.45 -18.58 13.03
CA VAL A 107 6.31 -18.06 13.82
C VAL A 107 6.50 -16.58 14.13
N GLY A 108 7.70 -16.13 14.51
CA GLY A 108 8.00 -14.72 14.75
C GLY A 108 7.83 -13.86 13.49
N SER A 109 8.25 -14.36 12.33
CA SER A 109 8.09 -13.67 11.04
C SER A 109 6.63 -13.63 10.57
N MET A 110 5.87 -14.71 10.79
CA MET A 110 4.43 -14.74 10.52
C MET A 110 3.67 -13.80 11.46
N VAL A 111 3.93 -13.85 12.76
CA VAL A 111 3.28 -12.99 13.75
C VAL A 111 3.62 -11.52 13.51
N GLY A 112 4.89 -11.19 13.26
CA GLY A 112 5.30 -9.83 12.88
C GLY A 112 4.70 -9.36 11.55
N GLY A 113 4.59 -10.26 10.56
CA GLY A 113 3.94 -9.99 9.29
C GLY A 113 2.44 -9.69 9.46
N VAL A 114 1.71 -10.52 10.20
CA VAL A 114 0.27 -10.32 10.41
C VAL A 114 -0.02 -9.05 11.21
N ILE A 115 0.77 -8.76 12.24
CA ILE A 115 0.62 -7.56 13.07
C ILE A 115 0.95 -6.28 12.27
N SER A 116 1.85 -6.35 11.29
CA SER A 116 2.25 -5.18 10.50
C SER A 116 1.26 -4.83 9.38
N ILE A 117 0.40 -5.77 8.93
CA ILE A 117 -0.65 -5.50 7.93
C ILE A 117 -1.53 -4.30 8.31
N PRO A 118 -2.20 -4.25 9.48
CA PRO A 118 -3.02 -3.10 9.85
C PRO A 118 -2.23 -1.80 9.94
N VAL A 119 -0.95 -1.87 10.35
CA VAL A 119 -0.06 -0.70 10.39
C VAL A 119 0.18 -0.15 8.97
N TYR A 120 0.46 -1.03 8.00
CA TYR A 120 0.63 -0.64 6.60
C TYR A 120 -0.66 -0.11 5.96
N ILE A 121 -1.83 -0.63 6.33
CA ILE A 121 -3.12 -0.11 5.87
C ILE A 121 -3.32 1.33 6.37
N VAL A 122 -3.09 1.58 7.66
CA VAL A 122 -3.26 2.92 8.25
C VAL A 122 -2.25 3.91 7.69
N LEU A 123 -0.97 3.51 7.61
CA LEU A 123 0.07 4.34 6.99
C LEU A 123 -0.25 4.62 5.51
N GLY A 124 -0.63 3.58 4.78
CA GLY A 124 -1.04 3.70 3.39
C GLY A 124 -2.19 4.68 3.21
N ALA A 125 -3.22 4.60 4.04
CA ALA A 125 -4.35 5.52 4.00
C ALA A 125 -3.95 6.98 4.27
N ILE A 126 -3.13 7.22 5.29
CA ILE A 126 -2.68 8.58 5.64
C ILE A 126 -1.84 9.18 4.50
N PHE A 127 -0.84 8.44 4.03
CA PHE A 127 0.04 8.94 2.97
C PHE A 127 -0.65 8.99 1.61
N GLY A 128 -1.58 8.08 1.32
CA GLY A 128 -2.43 8.14 0.14
C GLY A 128 -3.32 9.38 0.13
N ALA A 129 -3.92 9.74 1.27
CA ALA A 129 -4.67 10.99 1.39
C ALA A 129 -3.78 12.23 1.14
N ILE A 130 -2.61 12.28 1.77
CA ILE A 130 -1.63 13.37 1.59
C ILE A 130 -1.22 13.48 0.11
N GLY A 131 -0.90 12.36 -0.53
CA GLY A 131 -0.50 12.33 -1.94
C GLY A 131 -1.59 12.81 -2.88
N ALA A 132 -2.85 12.47 -2.62
CA ALA A 132 -3.99 12.96 -3.39
C ALA A 132 -4.18 14.48 -3.24
N ILE A 133 -4.06 15.02 -2.02
CA ILE A 133 -4.20 16.46 -1.75
C ILE A 133 -3.06 17.25 -2.41
N ILE A 134 -1.81 16.78 -2.29
CA ILE A 134 -0.65 17.41 -2.91
C ILE A 134 -0.82 17.48 -4.44
N TYR A 135 -1.31 16.39 -5.05
CA TYR A 135 -1.52 16.35 -6.49
C TYR A 135 -2.49 17.42 -6.98
N ILE A 136 -3.57 17.67 -6.24
CA ILE A 136 -4.58 18.68 -6.61
C ILE A 136 -4.04 20.08 -6.40
N LYS A 137 -3.33 20.31 -5.30
CA LYS A 137 -2.65 21.59 -5.03
C LYS A 137 -1.61 21.96 -6.08
N LEU A 138 -0.99 20.98 -6.73
CA LEU A 138 -0.07 21.19 -7.85
C LEU A 138 -0.79 21.44 -9.19
N LYS A 139 -2.08 21.11 -9.27
CA LYS A 139 -2.90 21.28 -10.49
C LYS A 139 -3.72 22.59 -10.48
N GLU A 140 -4.01 23.14 -9.29
CA GLU A 140 -4.47 24.53 -9.10
C GLU A 140 -3.38 25.54 -9.53
#